data_AF-A0A0G4LQF0-F1
#
_entry.id   AF-A0A0G4LQF0-F1
#
_cell.length_a   1.000
_cell.length_b   1.000
_cell.length_c   1.000
_cell.angle_alpha   90.00
_cell.angle_beta   90.00
_cell.angle_gamma   90.00
#
_symmetry.space_group_name_H-M   'P 1'
#
loop_
_entity.id
_entity.type
_entity.pdbx_description
1 polymer ?
#
loop_
_entity_poly.entity_id
_entity_poly.type
_entity_poly.pdbx_seq_one_letter_code
_entity_poly.pdbx_strand_id
1 'polypeptide(L)'
;MANPGFGPTYNYPDIYLTGAGLDPNNPPPARDVRANHADIVRKVAAAGTVLLKNTNNVLPLGKPKNVGVFGNGAADVTQGLTYTGDDSGPWGPNIGALSVGGGSGAGRHTRLISPLFALRGRIEDYRGRVQYLLDNHMMVEDDFTSIYPTPEVCLVFLKTWSREGTDRLAFENDWNSTVVVENVARRCNNTIVVTHSGGVNTMPWADNEN
;
A
#
# COMPACT_ATOMS: atom_id res chain seq x y z
N MET A 1 -26.94 -36.86 2.63
CA MET A 1 -25.89 -35.89 3.06
C MET A 1 -25.55 -35.07 1.83
N ALA A 2 -25.87 -33.78 1.85
CA ALA A 2 -25.65 -32.90 0.71
C ALA A 2 -24.15 -32.67 0.52
N ASN A 3 -23.67 -32.89 -0.71
CA ASN A 3 -22.34 -32.49 -1.14
C ASN A 3 -22.25 -30.96 -0.97
N PRO A 4 -21.35 -30.40 -0.14
CA PRO A 4 -21.19 -28.96 -0.05
C PRO A 4 -20.50 -28.55 -1.34
N GLY A 5 -21.29 -28.37 -2.41
CA GLY A 5 -20.80 -27.87 -3.68
C GLY A 5 -20.01 -26.60 -3.39
N PHE A 6 -18.72 -26.63 -3.71
CA PHE A 6 -17.90 -25.43 -3.70
C PHE A 6 -18.60 -24.44 -4.63
N GLY A 7 -19.04 -23.31 -4.09
CA GLY A 7 -19.64 -22.26 -4.89
C GLY A 7 -18.68 -21.85 -6.01
N PRO A 8 -19.20 -21.41 -7.17
CA PRO A 8 -18.36 -20.98 -8.28
C PRO A 8 -17.31 -19.99 -7.77
N THR A 9 -16.04 -20.23 -8.10
CA THR A 9 -14.97 -19.27 -7.79
C THR A 9 -15.35 -17.97 -8.46
N TYR A 10 -15.54 -16.90 -7.67
CA TYR A 10 -15.87 -15.55 -8.16
C TYR A 10 -14.96 -15.20 -9.35
N ASN A 11 -15.51 -15.33 -10.57
CA ASN A 11 -14.93 -14.96 -11.86
C ASN A 11 -13.40 -15.07 -11.98
N TYR A 12 -12.79 -16.19 -11.56
CA TYR A 12 -11.52 -16.54 -12.18
C TYR A 12 -11.88 -16.99 -13.59
N PRO A 13 -11.43 -16.30 -14.65
CA PRO A 13 -11.91 -16.66 -15.97
C PRO A 13 -11.49 -18.10 -16.22
N ASP A 14 -12.49 -18.94 -16.51
CA ASP A 14 -12.37 -20.39 -16.68
C ASP A 14 -11.19 -20.77 -17.57
N ILE A 15 -10.80 -19.88 -18.50
CA ILE A 15 -9.61 -19.97 -19.36
C ILE A 15 -8.28 -20.20 -18.62
N TYR A 16 -8.09 -19.63 -17.42
CA TYR A 16 -6.83 -19.80 -16.67
C TYR A 16 -6.80 -21.12 -15.92
N LEU A 17 -7.95 -21.56 -15.39
CA LEU A 17 -8.07 -22.86 -14.74
C LEU A 17 -7.97 -23.98 -15.79
N THR A 18 -8.72 -23.88 -16.87
CA THR A 18 -8.64 -24.82 -18.00
C THR A 18 -7.27 -24.83 -18.67
N GLY A 19 -6.63 -23.66 -18.85
CA GLY A 19 -5.25 -23.56 -19.37
C GLY A 19 -4.21 -24.22 -18.46
N ALA A 20 -4.49 -24.30 -17.15
CA ALA A 20 -3.70 -25.04 -16.18
C ALA A 20 -4.13 -26.52 -16.02
N GLY A 21 -5.08 -27.00 -16.83
CA GLY A 21 -5.62 -28.36 -16.76
C GLY A 21 -6.56 -28.63 -15.59
N LEU A 22 -7.13 -27.59 -14.97
CA LEU A 22 -8.05 -27.66 -13.84
C LEU A 22 -9.51 -27.48 -14.30
N ASP A 23 -10.43 -28.20 -13.65
CA ASP A 23 -11.87 -28.02 -13.82
C ASP A 23 -12.36 -26.78 -13.04
N PRO A 24 -12.85 -25.72 -13.71
CA PRO A 24 -13.35 -24.52 -13.04
C PRO A 24 -14.57 -24.77 -12.14
N ASN A 25 -15.35 -25.82 -12.43
CA ASN A 25 -16.54 -26.18 -11.67
C ASN A 25 -16.22 -27.09 -10.47
N ASN A 26 -15.00 -27.64 -10.43
CA ASN A 26 -14.54 -28.50 -9.35
C ASN A 26 -13.05 -28.24 -9.06
N PRO A 27 -12.70 -27.02 -8.60
CA PRO A 27 -11.32 -26.68 -8.33
C PRO A 27 -10.78 -27.55 -7.18
N PRO A 28 -9.51 -27.98 -7.23
CA PRO A 28 -8.91 -28.72 -6.13
C PRO A 28 -8.93 -27.89 -4.84
N PRO A 29 -9.12 -28.53 -3.67
CA PRO A 29 -9.16 -27.82 -2.41
C PRO A 29 -7.84 -27.11 -2.13
N ALA A 30 -7.91 -25.87 -1.64
CA ALA A 30 -6.73 -25.12 -1.24
C ALA A 30 -6.03 -25.82 -0.05
N ARG A 31 -4.77 -26.20 -0.23
CA ARG A 31 -3.92 -26.76 0.85
C ARG A 31 -3.11 -25.64 1.49
N ASP A 32 -3.15 -25.56 2.82
CA ASP A 32 -2.31 -24.62 3.55
C ASP A 32 -0.84 -25.09 3.53
N VAL A 33 0.02 -24.29 2.91
CA VAL A 33 1.47 -24.52 2.78
C VAL A 33 2.29 -23.38 3.39
N ARG A 34 1.67 -22.53 4.22
CA ARG A 34 2.28 -21.27 4.68
C ARG A 34 3.31 -21.46 5.79
N ALA A 35 3.16 -22.50 6.62
CA ALA A 35 4.01 -22.73 7.80
C ALA A 35 4.37 -21.41 8.52
N ASN A 36 5.66 -21.15 8.76
CA ASN A 36 6.18 -19.90 9.32
C ASN A 36 6.82 -18.97 8.27
N HIS A 37 6.43 -19.06 6.99
CA HIS A 37 7.02 -18.24 5.93
C HIS A 37 6.81 -16.73 6.13
N ALA A 38 5.85 -16.32 6.96
CA ALA A 38 5.67 -14.91 7.34
C ALA A 38 6.94 -14.32 8.00
N ASP A 39 7.71 -15.12 8.75
CA ASP A 39 8.90 -14.66 9.45
C ASP A 39 10.00 -14.25 8.47
N ILE A 40 10.24 -15.06 7.44
CA ILE A 40 11.25 -14.75 6.41
C ILE A 40 10.79 -13.58 5.53
N VAL A 41 9.50 -13.52 5.16
CA VAL A 41 8.93 -12.39 4.41
C VAL A 41 9.15 -11.08 5.18
N ARG A 42 8.88 -11.07 6.49
CA ARG A 42 9.09 -9.87 7.32
C ARG A 42 10.55 -9.46 7.40
N LYS A 43 11.47 -10.42 7.56
CA LYS A 43 12.92 -10.18 7.62
C LYS A 43 13.45 -9.60 6.31
N VAL A 44 13.08 -10.20 5.17
CA VAL A 44 13.51 -9.72 3.84
C VAL A 44 12.96 -8.32 3.58
N ALA A 45 11.68 -8.07 3.86
CA ALA A 45 11.09 -6.74 3.67
C ALA A 45 11.76 -5.66 4.54
N ALA A 46 12.08 -5.98 5.80
CA ALA A 46 12.81 -5.07 6.67
C ALA A 46 14.24 -4.77 6.16
N ALA A 47 14.95 -5.80 5.68
CA ALA A 47 16.31 -5.65 5.15
C ALA A 47 16.36 -4.95 3.77
N GLY A 48 15.29 -5.05 2.98
CA GLY A 48 15.20 -4.45 1.65
C GLY A 48 14.68 -3.00 1.64
N THR A 49 14.25 -2.46 2.78
CA THR A 49 13.81 -1.06 2.86
C THR A 49 15.02 -0.12 2.83
N VAL A 50 14.98 0.90 1.99
CA VAL A 50 16.09 1.84 1.79
C VAL A 50 15.74 3.21 2.35
N LEU A 51 16.61 3.77 3.20
CA LEU A 51 16.50 5.13 3.72
C LEU A 51 17.27 6.10 2.82
N LEU A 52 16.57 6.96 2.10
CA LEU A 52 17.17 7.90 1.14
C LEU A 52 17.56 9.25 1.76
N LYS A 53 16.72 9.78 2.66
CA LYS A 53 16.94 11.08 3.34
C LYS A 53 16.52 10.95 4.81
N ASN A 54 17.31 11.53 5.71
CA ASN A 54 17.00 11.62 7.14
C ASN A 54 17.60 12.91 7.72
N THR A 55 16.88 14.02 7.58
CA THR A 55 17.28 15.31 8.16
C THR A 55 16.93 15.34 9.64
N ASN A 56 17.72 16.03 10.46
CA ASN A 56 17.48 16.23 11.90
C ASN A 56 17.35 14.94 12.73
N ASN A 57 17.81 13.80 12.22
CA ASN A 57 17.72 12.49 12.88
C ASN A 57 16.28 12.13 13.31
N VAL A 58 15.29 12.48 12.48
CA VAL A 58 13.87 12.16 12.72
C VAL A 58 13.65 10.65 12.86
N LEU A 59 14.38 9.86 12.05
CA LEU A 59 14.40 8.41 12.15
C LEU A 59 15.64 7.92 12.92
N PRO A 60 15.50 6.91 13.81
CA PRO A 60 14.28 6.16 14.12
C PRO A 60 13.27 6.97 14.94
N LEU A 61 11.97 6.72 14.71
CA LEU A 61 10.91 7.38 15.46
C LEU A 61 11.00 7.05 16.95
N GLY A 62 10.87 8.09 17.78
CA GLY A 62 10.71 7.96 19.23
C GLY A 62 9.32 7.44 19.61
N LYS A 63 8.60 8.17 20.47
CA LYS A 63 7.22 7.85 20.86
C LYS A 63 6.29 9.06 20.70
N PRO A 64 6.16 9.61 19.48
CA PRO A 64 5.31 10.78 19.22
C PRO A 64 3.87 10.50 19.68
N LYS A 65 3.23 11.48 20.33
CA LYS A 65 1.89 11.31 20.90
C LYS A 65 0.79 11.60 19.91
N ASN A 66 1.06 12.32 18.85
CA ASN A 66 0.11 12.61 17.78
C ASN A 66 0.77 12.37 16.42
N VAL A 67 0.35 11.34 15.69
CA VAL A 67 0.91 10.95 14.40
C VAL A 67 -0.17 11.04 13.33
N GLY A 68 0.17 11.68 12.20
CA GLY A 68 -0.68 11.74 11.02
C GLY A 68 -0.22 10.71 10.00
N VAL A 69 -1.16 9.98 9.40
CA VAL A 69 -0.90 9.02 8.32
C VAL A 69 -1.69 9.44 7.10
N PHE A 70 -0.97 9.78 6.04
CA PHE A 70 -1.51 10.38 4.83
C PHE A 70 -1.24 9.49 3.63
N GLY A 71 -2.07 9.63 2.61
CA GLY A 71 -1.88 8.97 1.33
C GLY A 71 -2.66 7.66 1.19
N ASN A 72 -3.23 7.47 0.00
CA ASN A 72 -4.00 6.29 -0.34
C ASN A 72 -3.20 4.98 -0.33
N GLY A 73 -1.86 5.05 -0.25
CA GLY A 73 -0.96 3.91 -0.10
C GLY A 73 -0.88 3.35 1.32
N ALA A 74 -1.44 4.02 2.32
CA ALA A 74 -1.34 3.60 3.72
C ALA A 74 -2.40 2.57 4.14
N ALA A 75 -3.52 2.48 3.41
CA ALA A 75 -4.70 1.71 3.81
C ALA A 75 -4.62 0.23 3.45
N ASP A 76 -5.56 -0.57 3.96
CA ASP A 76 -5.86 -1.88 3.39
C ASP A 76 -6.41 -1.72 1.96
N VAL A 77 -6.07 -2.67 1.08
CA VAL A 77 -6.51 -2.64 -0.32
C VAL A 77 -8.02 -2.86 -0.43
N THR A 78 -8.73 -1.90 -1.02
CA THR A 78 -10.20 -1.93 -1.10
C THR A 78 -10.72 -2.77 -2.26
N GLN A 79 -9.87 -3.09 -3.23
CA GLN A 79 -10.21 -3.91 -4.40
C GLN A 79 -9.87 -5.40 -4.23
N GLY A 80 -9.53 -5.82 -3.01
CA GLY A 80 -9.27 -7.21 -2.68
C GLY A 80 -7.78 -7.57 -2.59
N LEU A 81 -7.49 -8.67 -1.89
CA LEU A 81 -6.13 -9.14 -1.56
C LEU A 81 -5.32 -9.66 -2.76
N THR A 82 -5.94 -9.69 -3.94
CA THR A 82 -5.30 -10.05 -5.20
C THR A 82 -5.74 -9.03 -6.23
N TYR A 83 -4.79 -8.25 -6.71
CA TYR A 83 -4.98 -7.33 -7.82
C TYR A 83 -3.84 -7.57 -8.82
N THR A 84 -4.15 -8.22 -9.93
CA THR A 84 -3.17 -8.54 -10.99
C THR A 84 -3.23 -7.55 -12.15
N GLY A 85 -4.16 -6.59 -12.10
CA GLY A 85 -4.56 -5.78 -13.23
C GLY A 85 -5.60 -6.46 -14.11
N ASP A 86 -6.47 -5.66 -14.69
CA ASP A 86 -7.39 -6.00 -15.79
C ASP A 86 -7.11 -5.04 -16.97
N ASP A 87 -8.07 -4.80 -17.86
CA ASP A 87 -7.95 -3.83 -18.95
C ASP A 87 -8.06 -2.36 -18.48
N SER A 88 -8.04 -2.07 -17.16
CA SER A 88 -8.13 -0.71 -16.58
C SER A 88 -6.89 0.17 -16.78
N GLY A 89 -5.86 -0.33 -17.47
CA GLY A 89 -4.69 0.43 -17.86
C GLY A 89 -3.51 0.33 -16.87
N PRO A 90 -2.66 1.37 -16.77
CA PRO A 90 -1.36 1.30 -16.11
C PRO A 90 -1.42 1.47 -14.58
N TRP A 91 -2.62 1.60 -14.01
CA TRP A 91 -2.80 1.99 -12.62
C TRP A 91 -3.18 0.80 -11.73
N GLY A 92 -2.63 0.79 -10.52
CA GLY A 92 -3.04 -0.13 -9.45
C GLY A 92 -4.34 0.31 -8.76
N PRO A 93 -4.74 -0.36 -7.66
CA PRO A 93 -5.89 0.06 -6.87
C PRO A 93 -5.74 1.50 -6.36
N ASN A 94 -6.82 2.28 -6.41
CA ASN A 94 -6.80 3.65 -5.87
C ASN A 94 -6.46 3.64 -4.37
N ILE A 95 -7.20 2.89 -3.55
CA ILE A 95 -6.93 2.80 -2.10
C ILE A 95 -6.30 1.45 -1.77
N GLY A 96 -5.15 1.48 -1.08
CA GLY A 96 -4.44 0.30 -0.63
C GLY A 96 -2.93 0.40 -0.72
N ALA A 97 -2.24 -0.27 0.20
CA ALA A 97 -0.82 -0.56 0.11
C ALA A 97 -0.51 -1.56 -1.02
N LEU A 98 0.60 -1.36 -1.72
CA LEU A 98 1.07 -2.29 -2.74
C LEU A 98 2.18 -3.18 -2.18
N SER A 99 2.05 -4.49 -2.38
CA SER A 99 3.08 -5.49 -2.04
C SER A 99 3.69 -6.15 -3.26
N VAL A 100 3.00 -6.12 -4.41
CA VAL A 100 3.41 -6.76 -5.66
C VAL A 100 2.81 -6.01 -6.86
N GLY A 101 3.49 -6.07 -8.01
CA GLY A 101 2.98 -5.56 -9.29
C GLY A 101 1.92 -6.46 -9.92
N GLY A 102 1.49 -6.11 -11.14
CA GLY A 102 0.51 -6.87 -11.93
C GLY A 102 1.13 -7.86 -12.92
N GLY A 103 0.31 -8.78 -13.42
CA GLY A 103 0.71 -9.79 -14.40
C GLY A 103 1.09 -11.15 -13.81
N SER A 104 1.76 -11.98 -14.62
CA SER A 104 2.07 -13.38 -14.32
C SER A 104 2.98 -13.60 -13.10
N GLY A 105 3.76 -12.59 -12.71
CA GLY A 105 4.61 -12.63 -11.51
C GLY A 105 3.91 -12.28 -10.20
N ALA A 106 2.61 -11.97 -10.23
CA ALA A 106 1.84 -11.64 -9.04
C ALA A 106 1.50 -12.87 -8.18
N GLY A 107 1.02 -12.63 -6.96
CA GLY A 107 0.59 -13.68 -6.03
C GLY A 107 -0.65 -13.29 -5.24
N ARG A 108 -1.40 -14.30 -4.78
CA ARG A 108 -2.56 -14.08 -3.91
C ARG A 108 -2.12 -13.97 -2.45
N HIS A 109 -2.57 -12.92 -1.76
CA HIS A 109 -2.30 -12.78 -0.34
C HIS A 109 -3.34 -13.54 0.48
N THR A 110 -2.88 -14.27 1.50
CA THR A 110 -3.78 -14.71 2.58
C THR A 110 -4.05 -13.61 3.59
N ARG A 111 -3.09 -12.69 3.73
CA ARG A 111 -3.20 -11.46 4.51
C ARG A 111 -2.19 -10.46 3.96
N LEU A 112 -2.57 -9.18 3.96
CA LEU A 112 -1.67 -8.06 3.73
C LEU A 112 -1.79 -7.12 4.94
N ILE A 113 -0.67 -6.73 5.52
CA ILE A 113 -0.65 -5.76 6.63
C ILE A 113 -0.42 -4.38 6.04
N SER A 114 -1.43 -3.52 6.07
CA SER A 114 -1.26 -2.14 5.64
C SER A 114 -0.36 -1.34 6.60
N PRO A 115 0.32 -0.30 6.09
CA PRO A 115 1.07 0.61 6.95
C PRO A 115 0.23 1.26 8.04
N LEU A 116 -1.01 1.67 7.72
CA LEU A 116 -1.92 2.23 8.71
C LEU A 116 -2.22 1.24 9.83
N PHE A 117 -2.52 -0.03 9.49
CA PHE A 117 -2.75 -1.07 10.50
C PHE A 117 -1.52 -1.24 11.41
N ALA A 118 -0.32 -1.35 10.83
CA ALA A 118 0.91 -1.54 11.59
C ALA A 118 1.25 -0.33 12.48
N LEU A 119 1.08 0.88 11.96
CA LEU A 119 1.34 2.12 12.69
C LEU A 119 0.35 2.29 13.85
N ARG A 120 -0.95 2.08 13.62
CA ARG A 120 -1.96 2.09 14.69
C ARG A 120 -1.60 1.09 15.79
N GLY A 121 -1.30 -0.15 15.42
CA GLY A 121 -0.91 -1.18 16.38
C GLY A 121 0.30 -0.79 17.25
N ARG A 122 1.28 -0.07 16.70
CA ARG A 122 2.46 0.37 17.45
C ARG A 122 2.23 1.65 18.25
N ILE A 123 1.53 2.63 17.69
CA ILE A 123 1.37 3.97 18.29
C ILE A 123 0.34 3.94 19.41
N GLU A 124 -0.79 3.25 19.19
CA GLU A 124 -1.85 3.11 20.18
C GLU A 124 -1.39 2.29 21.40
N ASP A 125 -0.45 1.35 21.23
CA ASP A 125 0.16 0.55 22.31
C ASP A 125 0.82 1.40 23.40
N TYR A 126 1.45 2.53 23.04
CA TYR A 126 2.00 3.49 24.01
C TYR A 126 1.08 4.70 24.26
N ARG A 127 -0.23 4.55 23.94
CA ARG A 127 -1.28 5.57 24.10
C ARG A 127 -1.05 6.83 23.26
N GLY A 128 -0.37 6.69 22.11
CA GLY A 128 -0.33 7.74 21.09
C GLY A 128 -1.63 7.74 20.27
N ARG A 129 -1.94 8.88 19.67
CA ARG A 129 -3.07 9.06 18.73
C ARG A 129 -2.56 8.93 17.30
N VAL A 130 -3.30 8.17 16.49
CA VAL A 130 -3.14 8.16 15.04
C VAL A 130 -4.32 8.89 14.39
N GLN A 131 -4.02 9.89 13.58
CA GLN A 131 -4.97 10.56 12.68
C GLN A 131 -4.64 10.14 11.26
N TYR A 132 -5.61 10.08 10.37
CA TYR A 132 -5.33 9.71 8.98
C TYR A 132 -6.26 10.37 7.98
N LEU A 133 -5.71 10.67 6.80
CA LEU A 133 -6.42 11.15 5.62
C LEU A 133 -5.90 10.37 4.41
N LEU A 134 -6.73 9.44 3.92
CA LEU A 134 -6.31 8.40 2.97
C LEU A 134 -6.79 8.65 1.55
N ASP A 135 -7.69 9.62 1.35
CA ASP A 135 -8.14 10.00 0.02
C ASP A 135 -7.24 11.11 -0.53
N ASN A 136 -6.47 10.79 -1.57
CA ASN A 136 -5.60 11.75 -2.22
C ASN A 136 -6.38 12.90 -2.86
N HIS A 137 -7.64 12.69 -3.27
CA HIS A 137 -8.46 13.76 -3.83
C HIS A 137 -8.63 14.92 -2.84
N MET A 138 -8.99 14.61 -1.59
CA MET A 138 -9.13 15.61 -0.53
C MET A 138 -7.83 16.37 -0.29
N MET A 139 -6.69 15.67 -0.25
CA MET A 139 -5.38 16.31 -0.04
C MET A 139 -4.94 17.16 -1.23
N VAL A 140 -5.28 16.77 -2.46
CA VAL A 140 -5.03 17.57 -3.68
C VAL A 140 -5.86 18.85 -3.68
N GLU A 141 -7.11 18.77 -3.22
CA GLU A 141 -8.01 19.92 -3.02
C GLU A 141 -7.68 20.74 -1.76
N ASP A 142 -6.60 20.38 -1.05
CA ASP A 142 -6.14 21.04 0.15
C ASP A 142 -7.11 20.96 1.35
N ASP A 143 -8.02 19.99 1.34
CA ASP A 143 -8.97 19.72 2.42
C ASP A 143 -8.37 18.80 3.50
N PHE A 144 -7.95 19.43 4.61
CA PHE A 144 -7.45 18.77 5.81
C PHE A 144 -8.38 19.00 7.02
N THR A 145 -9.66 19.34 6.79
CA THR A 145 -10.62 19.69 7.86
C THR A 145 -10.83 18.58 8.89
N SER A 146 -10.58 17.32 8.51
CA SER A 146 -10.65 16.14 9.38
C SER A 146 -9.44 15.95 10.29
N ILE A 147 -8.37 16.74 10.14
CA ILE A 147 -7.11 16.60 10.87
C ILE A 147 -6.96 17.74 11.88
N TYR A 148 -7.16 17.42 13.16
CA TYR A 148 -6.95 18.35 14.26
C TYR A 148 -6.71 17.62 15.60
N PRO A 149 -5.71 18.02 16.41
CA PRO A 149 -4.71 19.07 16.13
C PRO A 149 -3.64 18.58 15.13
N THR A 150 -2.83 19.50 14.62
CA THR A 150 -1.69 19.17 13.75
C THR A 150 -0.81 18.08 14.37
N PRO A 151 -0.47 17.00 13.61
CA PRO A 151 0.41 15.95 14.10
C PRO A 151 1.85 16.42 14.39
N GLU A 152 2.52 15.74 15.32
CA GLU A 152 3.95 15.93 15.63
C GLU A 152 4.84 15.33 14.53
N VAL A 153 4.35 14.29 13.86
CA VAL A 153 5.00 13.59 12.75
C VAL A 153 3.93 13.20 11.74
N CYS A 154 4.18 13.44 10.46
CA CYS A 154 3.30 13.07 9.37
C CYS A 154 3.98 12.04 8.47
N LEU A 155 3.40 10.86 8.34
CA LEU A 155 3.86 9.82 7.44
C LEU A 155 3.00 9.82 6.18
N VAL A 156 3.60 10.08 5.03
CA VAL A 156 2.91 10.07 3.72
C VAL A 156 3.27 8.79 2.99
N PHE A 157 2.29 7.95 2.68
CA PHE A 157 2.48 6.72 1.93
C PHE A 157 2.07 6.90 0.48
N LEU A 158 3.08 6.89 -0.38
CA LEU A 158 2.93 6.96 -1.83
C LEU A 158 3.10 5.58 -2.44
N LYS A 159 2.61 5.41 -3.66
CA LYS A 159 2.76 4.16 -4.41
C LYS A 159 2.95 4.40 -5.89
N THR A 160 3.65 3.48 -6.56
CA THR A 160 3.50 3.28 -8.00
C THR A 160 3.26 1.83 -8.30
N TRP A 161 2.32 1.58 -9.20
CA TRP A 161 2.08 0.25 -9.69
C TRP A 161 2.67 0.08 -11.09
N SER A 162 3.13 -1.14 -11.38
CA SER A 162 3.62 -1.56 -12.69
C SER A 162 3.14 -2.97 -12.96
N ARG A 163 2.93 -3.30 -14.23
CA ARG A 163 2.41 -4.60 -14.64
C ARG A 163 3.01 -5.09 -15.94
N GLU A 164 2.90 -6.40 -16.14
CA GLU A 164 3.21 -7.04 -17.42
C GLU A 164 2.38 -6.45 -18.57
N GLY A 165 3.02 -6.22 -19.72
CA GLY A 165 2.36 -5.79 -20.96
C GLY A 165 1.86 -4.33 -20.95
N THR A 166 2.18 -3.54 -19.93
CA THR A 166 1.79 -2.11 -19.88
C THR A 166 2.85 -1.29 -19.17
N ASP A 167 3.45 -0.34 -19.89
CA ASP A 167 4.41 0.58 -19.31
C ASP A 167 3.74 1.66 -18.46
N ARG A 168 4.49 2.18 -17.49
CA ARG A 168 4.08 3.33 -16.70
C ARG A 168 4.06 4.59 -17.56
N LEU A 169 3.10 5.48 -17.31
CA LEU A 169 2.95 6.73 -18.05
C LEU A 169 3.89 7.85 -17.59
N ALA A 170 4.38 7.78 -16.35
CA ALA A 170 5.25 8.78 -15.76
C ALA A 170 6.14 8.19 -14.66
N PHE A 171 7.23 8.90 -14.33
CA PHE A 171 8.08 8.59 -13.20
C PHE A 171 7.51 9.06 -11.87
N GLU A 172 6.55 9.98 -11.85
CA GLU A 172 5.92 10.41 -10.60
C GLU A 172 5.26 9.24 -9.87
N ASN A 173 5.15 9.31 -8.53
CA ASN A 173 4.26 8.42 -7.81
C ASN A 173 2.80 8.66 -8.22
N ASP A 174 2.00 7.59 -8.29
CA ASP A 174 0.63 7.64 -8.81
C ASP A 174 -0.25 8.53 -7.91
N TRP A 175 -1.43 8.92 -8.43
CA TRP A 175 -2.47 9.63 -7.66
C TRP A 175 -2.05 11.02 -7.17
N ASN A 176 -1.45 11.84 -8.03
CA ASN A 176 -1.03 13.23 -7.77
C ASN A 176 -0.12 13.35 -6.53
N SER A 177 0.81 12.40 -6.41
CA SER A 177 1.65 12.23 -5.22
C SER A 177 2.45 13.47 -4.84
N THR A 178 2.94 14.25 -5.80
CA THR A 178 3.72 15.47 -5.52
C THR A 178 2.89 16.48 -4.75
N VAL A 179 1.69 16.78 -5.24
CA VAL A 179 0.76 17.73 -4.62
C VAL A 179 0.36 17.25 -3.23
N VAL A 180 0.14 15.95 -3.06
CA VAL A 180 -0.14 15.34 -1.74
C VAL A 180 1.00 15.61 -0.75
N VAL A 181 2.25 15.34 -1.14
CA VAL A 181 3.40 15.59 -0.25
C VAL A 181 3.51 17.07 0.09
N GLU A 182 3.44 17.96 -0.90
CA GLU A 182 3.57 19.41 -0.70
C GLU A 182 2.49 19.96 0.23
N ASN A 183 1.23 19.55 0.06
CA ASN A 183 0.13 20.01 0.90
C ASN A 183 0.20 19.47 2.34
N VAL A 184 0.73 18.26 2.54
CA VAL A 184 1.01 17.73 3.89
C VAL A 184 2.18 18.49 4.52
N ALA A 185 3.30 18.65 3.81
CA ALA A 185 4.52 19.29 4.31
C ALA A 185 4.30 20.78 4.67
N ARG A 186 3.35 21.46 4.00
CA ARG A 186 2.94 22.83 4.37
C ARG A 186 2.26 22.93 5.74
N ARG A 187 1.70 21.83 6.26
CA ARG A 187 0.99 21.79 7.54
C ARG A 187 1.77 21.10 8.64
N CYS A 188 2.75 20.29 8.27
CA CYS A 188 3.46 19.42 9.18
C CYS A 188 4.97 19.57 8.99
N ASN A 189 5.64 20.15 10.00
CA ASN A 189 7.07 20.45 9.94
C ASN A 189 7.98 19.21 10.07
N ASN A 190 7.38 18.01 10.08
CA ASN A 190 8.11 16.76 10.20
C ASN A 190 7.42 15.67 9.38
N THR A 191 7.69 15.71 8.08
CA THR A 191 7.08 14.86 7.07
C THR A 191 8.04 13.74 6.67
N ILE A 192 7.57 12.50 6.79
CA ILE A 192 8.29 11.30 6.38
C ILE A 192 7.53 10.70 5.22
N VAL A 193 8.14 10.70 4.04
CA VAL A 193 7.55 10.08 2.85
C VAL A 193 8.05 8.65 2.71
N VAL A 194 7.13 7.70 2.55
CA VAL A 194 7.39 6.29 2.31
C VAL A 194 6.80 5.91 0.97
N THR A 195 7.61 5.29 0.09
CA THR A 195 7.18 4.91 -1.25
C THR A 195 7.17 3.39 -1.42
N HIS A 196 6.03 2.84 -1.86
CA HIS A 196 5.97 1.48 -2.41
C HIS A 196 6.07 1.58 -3.93
N SER A 197 7.25 1.32 -4.48
CA SER A 197 7.52 1.62 -5.89
C SER A 197 7.62 0.39 -6.79
N GLY A 198 6.94 0.46 -7.93
CA GLY A 198 7.09 -0.46 -9.06
C GLY A 198 8.23 -0.09 -10.02
N GLY A 199 9.11 0.87 -9.67
CA GLY A 199 10.27 1.27 -10.48
C GLY A 199 11.00 2.51 -9.93
N VAL A 200 11.66 3.28 -10.79
CA VAL A 200 12.23 4.58 -10.39
C VAL A 200 11.11 5.62 -10.23
N ASN A 201 11.24 6.52 -9.26
CA ASN A 201 10.35 7.65 -9.07
C ASN A 201 11.06 8.99 -9.04
N THR A 202 10.43 10.02 -9.60
CA THR A 202 10.79 11.42 -9.35
C THR A 202 10.31 11.83 -7.95
N MET A 203 11.10 12.66 -7.28
CA MET A 203 10.79 13.20 -5.95
C MET A 203 11.00 14.72 -5.97
N PRO A 204 10.15 15.50 -6.68
CA PRO A 204 10.33 16.95 -6.81
C PRO A 204 10.26 17.70 -5.47
N TRP A 205 9.62 17.10 -4.46
CA TRP A 205 9.55 17.58 -3.09
C TRP A 205 10.80 17.26 -2.26
N ALA A 206 11.80 16.56 -2.80
CA ALA A 206 12.94 16.03 -2.02
C ALA A 206 13.76 17.11 -1.30
N ASP A 207 13.79 18.34 -1.83
CA ASP A 207 14.51 19.47 -1.23
C ASP A 207 13.63 20.33 -0.31
N ASN A 208 12.36 19.94 -0.09
CA ASN A 208 11.54 20.55 0.94
C ASN A 208 12.18 20.36 2.32
N GLU A 209 12.15 21.41 3.14
CA GLU A 209 12.73 21.43 4.49
C GLU A 209 11.87 20.65 5.51
N ASN A 210 10.57 20.50 5.23
CA ASN A 210 9.57 19.88 6.11
C ASN A 210 9.21 18.46 5.73
#